data_AF-A0A6U3U265-F1
#
_entry.id   AF-A0A6U3U265-F1
#
_cell.length_a   1.000
_cell.length_b   1.000
_cell.length_c   1.000
_cell.angle_alpha   90.00
_cell.angle_beta   90.00
_cell.angle_gamma   90.00
#
_symmetry.space_group_name_H-M   'P 1'
#
loop_
_entity.id
_entity.type
_entity.pdbx_description
1 polymer ?
#
loop_
_entity_poly.entity_id
_entity_poly.type
_entity_poly.pdbx_seq_one_letter_code
_entity_poly.pdbx_strand_id
1 'polypeptide(L)'
;MALTEEQRKRMEENRKRALEIRKKREMEKERGETVEGFFAAAPPQEEGLQHKKRKVDGANEPKEDKKQRSNVLLSGEREDCENSDDESLEEFERDASAYVSKTEAQKTYCLPKGTIDVLSFVERDNPHQRGFSKMKLYSRAEVRRRARKRFGGKSGLITEREKRKMKRYEQELKEVKCLRR
;
A
#
# COMPACT_ATOMS: atom_id res chain seq x y z
N MET A 1 14.90 11.70 39.70
CA MET A 1 16.27 11.18 39.49
C MET A 1 17.02 12.16 38.60
N ALA A 2 18.13 12.72 39.07
CA ALA A 2 18.93 13.65 38.27
C ALA A 2 19.77 12.88 37.25
N LEU A 3 19.79 13.35 36.00
CA LEU A 3 20.67 12.81 34.95
C LEU A 3 22.12 12.98 35.35
N THR A 4 22.88 11.89 35.26
CA THR A 4 24.33 11.88 35.49
C THR A 4 25.04 12.82 34.51
N GLU A 5 26.17 13.38 34.92
CA GLU A 5 26.93 14.33 34.10
C GLU A 5 27.35 13.72 32.76
N GLU A 6 27.67 12.43 32.75
CA GLU A 6 28.03 11.70 31.54
C GLU A 6 26.86 11.56 30.55
N GLN A 7 25.64 11.32 31.04
CA GLN A 7 24.44 11.26 30.19
C GLN A 7 24.10 12.63 29.60
N ARG A 8 24.27 13.72 30.37
CA ARG A 8 24.06 15.08 29.88
C ARG A 8 25.04 15.43 28.77
N LYS A 9 26.32 15.09 28.93
CA LYS A 9 27.36 15.31 27.93
C LYS A 9 27.06 14.56 26.62
N ARG A 10 26.65 13.30 26.69
CA ARG A 10 26.23 12.52 25.51
C ARG A 10 25.00 13.11 24.81
N MET A 11 24.03 13.61 25.57
CA MET A 11 22.85 14.28 25.00
C MET A 11 23.23 15.59 24.30
N GLU A 12 24.14 16.36 24.88
CA GLU A 12 24.62 17.62 24.32
C GLU A 12 25.44 17.41 23.04
N GLU A 13 26.34 16.42 23.02
CA GLU A 13 27.11 16.04 21.84
C GLU A 13 26.20 15.54 20.70
N ASN A 14 25.21 14.70 21.01
CA ASN A 14 24.22 14.26 20.02
C ASN A 14 23.39 15.43 19.48
N ARG A 15 22.98 16.37 20.34
CA ARG A 15 22.24 17.57 19.93
C ARG A 15 23.09 18.45 19.02
N LYS A 16 24.37 18.64 19.36
CA LYS A 16 25.32 19.43 18.55
C LYS A 16 25.52 18.80 17.17
N ARG A 17 25.76 17.48 17.12
CA ARG A 17 25.93 16.73 15.87
C ARG A 17 24.68 16.78 14.99
N ALA A 18 23.49 16.66 15.57
CA ALA A 18 22.23 16.76 14.84
C ALA A 18 22.02 18.15 14.21
N LEU A 19 22.36 19.22 14.95
CA LEU A 19 22.29 20.60 14.45
C LEU A 19 23.28 20.85 13.32
N GLU A 20 24.48 20.28 13.41
CA GLU A 20 25.50 20.39 12.38
C GLU A 20 25.09 19.68 11.08
N ILE A 21 24.53 18.47 11.17
CA ILE A 21 23.97 17.76 10.01
C ILE A 21 22.85 18.56 9.35
N ARG A 22 21.99 19.20 10.15
CA ARG A 22 20.89 20.02 9.64
C ARG A 22 21.41 21.26 8.91
N LYS A 23 22.36 21.99 9.49
CA LYS A 23 23.00 23.15 8.85
C LYS A 23 23.74 22.77 7.59
N LYS A 24 24.46 21.64 7.59
CA LYS A 24 25.19 21.16 6.41
C LYS A 24 24.24 20.85 5.25
N ARG A 25 23.14 20.14 5.52
CA ARG A 25 22.10 19.84 4.50
C ARG A 25 21.40 21.09 3.98
N GLU A 26 21.22 22.11 4.81
CA GLU A 26 20.64 23.39 4.43
C GLU A 26 21.58 24.17 3.50
N MET A 27 22.87 24.25 3.84
CA MET A 27 23.88 24.85 2.95
C MET A 27 24.05 24.07 1.64
N GLU A 28 24.04 22.74 1.66
CA GLU A 28 24.09 21.90 0.44
C GLU A 28 22.85 22.13 -0.45
N LYS A 29 21.68 22.31 0.16
CA LYS A 29 20.44 22.63 -0.55
C LYS A 29 20.47 24.04 -1.17
N GLU A 30 21.03 25.02 -0.46
CA GLU A 30 21.19 26.39 -0.95
C GLU A 30 22.25 26.50 -2.06
N ARG A 31 23.30 25.67 -2.01
CA ARG A 31 24.37 25.65 -3.02
C ARG A 31 23.94 25.00 -4.35
N GLY A 32 22.75 24.40 -4.43
CA GLY A 32 22.18 23.90 -5.67
C GLY A 32 22.97 22.76 -6.34
N GLU A 33 23.85 22.08 -5.60
CA GLU A 33 24.60 20.93 -6.12
C GLU A 33 23.71 19.67 -6.04
N THR A 34 23.07 19.35 -7.17
CA THR A 34 22.47 18.03 -7.42
C THR A 34 23.58 16.98 -7.48
N VAL A 35 23.92 16.39 -6.33
CA VAL A 35 24.70 15.14 -6.31
C VAL A 35 23.71 13.99 -6.47
N GLU A 36 23.55 13.55 -7.72
CA GLU A 36 23.04 12.23 -8.04
C GLU A 36 23.88 11.14 -7.34
N GLY A 37 23.21 10.13 -6.80
CA GLY A 37 23.81 8.81 -6.59
C GLY A 37 24.54 8.60 -5.26
N PHE A 38 23.83 8.14 -4.23
CA PHE A 38 24.44 7.34 -3.16
C PHE A 38 23.47 6.30 -2.59
N PHE A 39 23.00 5.39 -3.45
CA PHE A 39 22.39 4.14 -3.02
C PHE A 39 23.49 3.09 -2.80
N ALA A 40 23.70 2.75 -1.52
CA ALA A 40 24.16 1.47 -1.00
C ALA A 40 25.47 0.85 -1.56
N ALA A 41 26.60 1.16 -0.89
CA ALA A 41 27.72 0.23 -0.81
C ALA A 41 27.34 -0.95 0.09
N ALA A 42 27.47 -2.17 -0.45
CA ALA A 42 27.27 -3.43 0.26
C ALA A 42 28.45 -3.75 1.18
N PRO A 43 28.24 -4.28 2.40
CA PRO A 43 29.33 -4.81 3.22
C PRO A 43 29.78 -6.21 2.73
N PRO A 44 31.05 -6.60 2.95
CA PRO A 44 31.60 -7.88 2.55
C PRO A 44 31.02 -9.03 3.37
N GLN A 45 30.83 -10.17 2.70
CA GLN A 45 30.32 -11.41 3.26
C GLN A 45 31.37 -12.03 4.19
N GLU A 46 31.03 -12.21 5.47
CA GLU A 46 31.67 -13.20 6.34
C GLU A 46 30.86 -14.50 6.32
N GLU A 47 31.59 -15.60 6.15
CA GLU A 47 31.09 -16.95 6.01
C GLU A 47 30.57 -17.54 7.32
N GLY A 48 29.55 -18.39 7.18
CA GLY A 48 29.40 -19.56 8.03
C GLY A 48 28.41 -19.43 9.19
N LEU A 49 27.17 -19.92 8.98
CA LEU A 49 26.46 -20.67 10.01
C LEU A 49 25.32 -21.52 9.43
N GLN A 50 25.67 -22.80 9.22
CA GLN A 50 24.81 -23.89 8.77
C GLN A 50 23.60 -24.06 9.72
N HIS A 51 22.37 -23.97 9.19
CA HIS A 51 21.18 -24.34 9.94
C HIS A 51 20.38 -25.43 9.22
N LYS A 52 20.17 -26.50 9.97
CA LYS A 52 19.66 -27.83 9.61
C LYS A 52 18.25 -27.78 9.02
N LYS A 53 18.09 -28.43 7.85
CA LYS A 53 16.78 -28.85 7.32
C LYS A 53 16.17 -29.87 8.28
N ARG A 54 14.99 -29.58 8.83
CA ARG A 54 14.10 -30.61 9.38
C ARG A 54 13.05 -30.97 8.33
N LYS A 55 13.08 -32.23 7.98
CA LYS A 55 12.17 -32.97 7.12
C LYS A 55 10.91 -33.29 7.95
N VAL A 56 9.73 -32.95 7.47
CA VAL A 56 8.47 -33.49 7.98
C VAL A 56 7.68 -33.95 6.77
N ASP A 57 7.77 -35.25 6.52
CA ASP A 57 6.88 -36.01 5.66
C ASP A 57 5.53 -36.15 6.38
N GLY A 58 4.42 -35.91 5.68
CA GLY A 58 3.08 -35.96 6.27
C GLY A 58 1.99 -36.01 5.22
N ALA A 59 1.90 -37.16 4.56
CA ALA A 59 0.81 -37.54 3.66
C ALA A 59 -0.51 -37.69 4.44
N ASN A 60 -1.60 -37.16 3.89
CA ASN A 60 -2.93 -37.77 4.03
C ASN A 60 -3.91 -37.23 2.96
N GLU A 61 -4.03 -37.99 1.87
CA GLU A 61 -5.29 -38.23 1.14
C GLU A 61 -6.28 -38.98 2.10
N PRO A 62 -7.62 -39.09 1.89
CA PRO A 62 -8.26 -39.21 0.58
C PRO A 62 -9.72 -38.67 0.44
N LYS A 63 -10.25 -38.83 -0.78
CA LYS A 63 -11.62 -39.23 -1.17
C LYS A 63 -12.49 -38.21 -1.91
N GLU A 64 -12.69 -38.60 -3.17
CA GLU A 64 -13.77 -38.31 -4.10
C GLU A 64 -15.16 -38.42 -3.47
N ASP A 65 -16.08 -37.55 -3.90
CA ASP A 65 -17.45 -37.98 -4.15
C ASP A 65 -18.06 -37.17 -5.30
N LYS A 66 -18.45 -37.92 -6.33
CA LYS A 66 -19.16 -37.47 -7.53
C LYS A 66 -20.62 -37.18 -7.16
N LYS A 67 -21.13 -36.01 -7.52
CA LYS A 67 -22.57 -35.86 -7.78
C LYS A 67 -22.83 -34.89 -8.92
N GLN A 68 -22.92 -35.48 -10.11
CA GLN A 68 -23.55 -34.88 -11.27
C GLN A 68 -25.04 -34.66 -10.95
N ARG A 69 -25.51 -33.42 -11.03
CA ARG A 69 -26.93 -33.11 -11.20
C ARG A 69 -27.08 -32.19 -12.40
N SER A 70 -27.78 -32.74 -13.37
CA SER A 70 -28.15 -32.18 -14.66
C SER A 70 -29.22 -31.10 -14.56
N ASN A 71 -29.10 -30.13 -15.47
CA ASN A 71 -30.14 -29.39 -16.18
C ASN A 71 -31.24 -28.66 -15.38
N VAL A 72 -31.11 -27.33 -15.31
CA VAL A 72 -32.23 -26.43 -15.61
C VAL A 72 -31.74 -25.37 -16.59
N LEU A 73 -32.07 -25.59 -17.86
CA LEU A 73 -32.01 -24.60 -18.93
C LEU A 73 -33.15 -23.61 -18.63
N LEU A 74 -32.82 -22.45 -18.08
CA LEU A 74 -33.74 -21.31 -18.05
C LEU A 74 -33.19 -20.28 -19.05
N SER A 75 -33.74 -20.34 -20.26
CA SER A 75 -33.62 -19.34 -21.30
C SER A 75 -34.37 -18.08 -20.86
N GLY A 76 -33.76 -17.34 -19.93
CA GLY A 76 -34.08 -15.94 -19.69
C GLY A 76 -33.20 -15.13 -20.63
N GLU A 77 -33.86 -14.33 -21.47
CA GLU A 77 -33.27 -13.33 -22.36
C GLU A 77 -32.22 -12.54 -21.58
N ARG A 78 -30.94 -12.82 -21.84
CA ARG A 78 -29.84 -12.02 -21.33
C ARG A 78 -29.83 -10.77 -22.18
N GLU A 79 -30.39 -9.69 -21.65
CA GLU A 79 -30.08 -8.37 -22.16
C GLU A 79 -28.56 -8.20 -22.08
N ASP A 80 -27.92 -8.15 -23.23
CA ASP A 80 -26.52 -7.79 -23.40
C ASP A 80 -26.32 -6.33 -22.99
N CYS A 81 -26.32 -6.08 -21.67
CA CYS A 81 -25.95 -4.81 -21.06
C CYS A 81 -24.60 -4.89 -20.34
N GLU A 82 -23.72 -5.81 -20.77
CA GLU A 82 -22.41 -6.04 -20.16
C GLU A 82 -21.26 -5.62 -21.10
N ASN A 83 -20.98 -4.32 -21.24
CA ASN A 83 -19.59 -3.85 -21.44
C ASN A 83 -19.37 -2.32 -21.51
N SER A 84 -20.41 -1.48 -21.58
CA SER A 84 -20.18 -0.04 -21.79
C SER A 84 -19.56 0.68 -20.59
N ASP A 85 -19.68 0.13 -19.38
CA ASP A 85 -19.22 0.76 -18.14
C ASP A 85 -17.73 0.54 -17.82
N ASP A 86 -17.00 -0.29 -18.58
CA ASP A 86 -15.55 -0.50 -18.35
C ASP A 86 -14.69 0.59 -19.04
N GLU A 87 -15.23 1.31 -20.04
CA GLU A 87 -14.39 2.13 -20.92
C GLU A 87 -14.07 3.55 -20.41
N SER A 88 -14.86 4.12 -19.51
CA SER A 88 -14.58 5.48 -19.01
C SER A 88 -13.55 5.47 -17.88
N LEU A 89 -12.27 5.37 -18.23
CA LEU A 89 -11.15 5.61 -17.30
C LEU A 89 -11.27 6.98 -16.64
N GLU A 90 -10.95 7.09 -15.35
CA GLU A 90 -10.71 8.39 -14.71
C GLU A 90 -9.37 8.97 -15.21
N GLU A 91 -9.23 10.30 -15.18
CA GLU A 91 -8.02 10.98 -15.67
C GLU A 91 -6.75 10.47 -15.00
N PHE A 92 -6.79 10.23 -13.68
CA PHE A 92 -5.63 9.70 -12.94
C PHE A 92 -5.27 8.25 -13.30
N GLU A 93 -6.15 7.52 -14.01
CA GLU A 93 -5.90 6.12 -14.39
C GLU A 93 -5.18 6.00 -15.74
N ARG A 94 -5.20 7.04 -16.58
CA ARG A 94 -4.69 6.96 -17.96
C ARG A 94 -3.19 6.70 -18.03
N ASP A 95 -2.41 7.37 -17.19
CA ASP A 95 -0.95 7.28 -17.19
C ASP A 95 -0.39 6.34 -16.11
N ALA A 96 -1.27 5.60 -15.44
CA ALA A 96 -0.92 4.87 -14.23
C ALA A 96 -0.76 3.36 -14.52
N SER A 97 0.08 2.68 -13.72
CA SER A 97 0.43 1.26 -13.89
C SER A 97 -0.75 0.28 -13.86
N ALA A 98 -0.70 -0.84 -14.57
CA ALA A 98 -1.78 -1.85 -14.54
C ALA A 98 -2.12 -2.42 -13.14
N TYR A 99 -1.17 -2.33 -12.20
CA TYR A 99 -1.32 -2.82 -10.84
C TYR A 99 -1.37 -1.68 -9.82
N VAL A 100 -2.10 -1.91 -8.72
CA VAL A 100 -2.22 -1.00 -7.57
C VAL A 100 -1.71 -1.63 -6.29
N SER A 101 -1.16 -0.82 -5.40
CA SER A 101 -0.83 -1.25 -4.04
C SER A 101 -2.07 -1.33 -3.15
N LYS A 102 -1.97 -2.06 -2.03
CA LYS A 102 -3.06 -2.14 -1.03
C LYS A 102 -3.50 -0.77 -0.53
N THR A 103 -2.55 0.13 -0.26
CA THR A 103 -2.83 1.48 0.26
C THR A 103 -3.50 2.35 -0.78
N GLU A 104 -3.08 2.24 -2.05
CA GLU A 104 -3.70 2.94 -3.16
C GLU A 104 -5.15 2.48 -3.41
N ALA A 105 -5.40 1.16 -3.38
CA ALA A 105 -6.75 0.62 -3.48
C ALA A 105 -7.70 1.17 -2.40
N GLN A 106 -7.20 1.34 -1.16
CA GLN A 106 -7.98 1.91 -0.06
C GLN A 106 -8.23 3.41 -0.22
N LYS A 107 -7.20 4.17 -0.61
CA LYS A 107 -7.24 5.64 -0.67
C LYS A 107 -7.97 6.14 -1.91
N THR A 108 -7.64 5.61 -3.08
CA THR A 108 -8.12 6.10 -4.38
C THR A 108 -9.47 5.52 -4.76
N TYR A 109 -9.66 4.21 -4.53
CA TYR A 109 -10.89 3.47 -4.88
C TYR A 109 -11.82 3.24 -3.68
N CYS A 110 -11.49 3.80 -2.52
CA CYS A 110 -12.31 3.75 -1.31
C CYS A 110 -12.68 2.34 -0.81
N LEU A 111 -11.98 1.29 -1.26
CA LEU A 111 -12.25 -0.09 -0.89
C LEU A 111 -11.79 -0.38 0.54
N PRO A 112 -12.60 -1.10 1.36
CA PRO A 112 -12.16 -1.50 2.68
C PRO A 112 -11.17 -2.66 2.60
N LYS A 113 -10.37 -2.82 3.67
CA LYS A 113 -9.33 -3.85 3.78
C LYS A 113 -9.86 -5.26 3.49
N GLY A 114 -11.01 -5.63 4.06
CA GLY A 114 -11.59 -6.96 3.87
C GLY A 114 -11.98 -7.26 2.43
N THR A 115 -12.41 -6.27 1.64
CA THR A 115 -12.71 -6.47 0.22
C THR A 115 -11.44 -6.65 -0.61
N ILE A 116 -10.36 -5.94 -0.25
CA ILE A 116 -9.08 -6.02 -0.95
C ILE A 116 -8.40 -7.38 -0.72
N ASP A 117 -8.54 -7.94 0.48
CA ASP A 117 -7.89 -9.21 0.84
C ASP A 117 -8.44 -10.43 0.07
N VAL A 118 -9.59 -10.30 -0.60
CA VAL A 118 -10.21 -11.35 -1.43
C VAL A 118 -9.85 -11.21 -2.92
N LEU A 119 -9.17 -10.14 -3.31
CA LEU A 119 -8.80 -9.90 -4.71
C LEU A 119 -7.58 -10.71 -5.15
N SER A 120 -7.45 -10.92 -6.46
CA SER A 120 -6.23 -11.51 -7.02
C SER A 120 -5.04 -10.56 -6.82
N PHE A 121 -3.89 -11.11 -6.42
CA PHE A 121 -2.68 -10.33 -6.19
C PHE A 121 -1.42 -11.02 -6.70
N VAL A 122 -0.44 -10.20 -7.06
CA VAL A 122 0.93 -10.62 -7.36
C VAL A 122 1.82 -10.10 -6.23
N GLU A 123 2.65 -10.98 -5.66
CA GLU A 123 3.63 -10.59 -4.66
C GLU A 123 4.93 -10.11 -5.31
N ARG A 124 5.47 -9.00 -4.81
CA ARG A 124 6.76 -8.44 -5.21
C ARG A 124 7.57 -8.06 -3.97
N ASP A 125 8.88 -7.94 -4.13
CA ASP A 125 9.70 -7.43 -3.04
C ASP A 125 9.35 -5.98 -2.73
N ASN A 126 9.42 -5.62 -1.45
CA ASN A 126 9.12 -4.27 -1.02
C ASN A 126 10.23 -3.32 -1.50
N PRO A 127 9.89 -2.25 -2.25
CA PRO A 127 10.90 -1.34 -2.82
C PRO A 127 11.65 -0.53 -1.76
N HIS A 128 11.10 -0.39 -0.55
CA HIS A 128 11.74 0.40 0.51
C HIS A 128 12.92 -0.33 1.17
N GLN A 129 12.77 -1.62 1.50
CA GLN A 129 13.83 -2.39 2.14
C GLN A 129 13.67 -3.90 1.88
N ARG A 130 14.78 -4.54 1.51
CA ARG A 130 14.88 -6.01 1.44
C ARG A 130 14.76 -6.59 2.85
N GLY A 131 13.75 -7.43 3.08
CA GLY A 131 13.43 -8.01 4.38
C GLY A 131 12.11 -7.52 4.98
N PHE A 132 11.52 -6.45 4.44
CA PHE A 132 10.12 -6.14 4.76
C PHE A 132 9.19 -7.16 4.12
N SER A 133 7.98 -7.26 4.68
CA SER A 133 6.93 -8.11 4.11
C SER A 133 6.74 -7.80 2.64
N LYS A 134 6.63 -8.84 1.82
CA LYS A 134 6.41 -8.72 0.37
C LYS A 134 5.22 -7.81 0.09
N MET A 135 5.39 -6.93 -0.88
CA MET A 135 4.34 -6.04 -1.33
C MET A 135 3.32 -6.83 -2.16
N LYS A 136 2.04 -6.64 -1.84
CA LYS A 136 0.94 -7.19 -2.63
C LYS A 136 0.47 -6.14 -3.63
N LEU A 137 0.47 -6.51 -4.91
CA LEU A 137 0.00 -5.70 -6.03
C LEU A 137 -1.26 -6.34 -6.61
N TYR A 138 -2.33 -5.56 -6.73
CA TYR A 138 -3.64 -6.01 -7.19
C TYR A 138 -3.92 -5.48 -8.60
N SER A 139 -4.69 -6.22 -9.40
CA SER A 139 -5.09 -5.75 -10.73
C SER A 139 -5.98 -4.51 -10.62
N ARG A 140 -5.61 -3.40 -11.29
CA ARG A 140 -6.37 -2.14 -11.24
C ARG A 140 -7.77 -2.29 -11.83
N ALA A 141 -7.92 -3.06 -12.91
CA ALA A 141 -9.22 -3.33 -13.54
C ALA A 141 -10.15 -4.06 -12.56
N GLU A 142 -9.65 -5.06 -11.83
CA GLU A 142 -10.45 -5.78 -10.85
C GLU A 142 -10.87 -4.88 -9.68
N VAL A 143 -9.93 -4.08 -9.17
CA VAL A 143 -10.18 -3.10 -8.10
C VAL A 143 -11.23 -2.09 -8.52
N ARG A 144 -11.11 -1.51 -9.73
CA ARG A 144 -12.06 -0.57 -10.31
C ARG A 144 -13.46 -1.16 -10.40
N ARG A 145 -13.59 -2.36 -10.99
CA ARG A 145 -14.86 -3.06 -11.15
C ARG A 145 -15.54 -3.27 -9.79
N ARG A 146 -14.78 -3.72 -8.78
CA ARG A 146 -15.30 -3.95 -7.42
C ARG A 146 -15.72 -2.64 -6.74
N ALA A 147 -14.97 -1.57 -6.93
CA ALA A 147 -15.31 -0.26 -6.39
C ALA A 147 -16.59 0.30 -7.03
N ARG A 148 -16.68 0.28 -8.36
CA ARG A 148 -17.88 0.70 -9.10
C ARG A 148 -19.09 -0.13 -8.69
N LYS A 149 -18.97 -1.46 -8.61
CA LYS A 149 -20.06 -2.33 -8.14
C LYS A 149 -20.53 -1.99 -6.72
N ARG A 150 -19.62 -1.60 -5.83
CA ARG A 150 -19.94 -1.27 -4.43
C ARG A 150 -20.67 0.07 -4.30
N PHE A 151 -20.28 1.08 -5.08
CA PHE A 151 -20.77 2.45 -4.94
C PHE A 151 -21.80 2.85 -5.99
N GLY A 152 -22.28 1.93 -6.83
CA GLY A 152 -23.29 2.24 -7.85
C GLY A 152 -22.72 2.96 -9.06
N GLY A 153 -21.54 2.54 -9.52
CA GLY A 153 -20.89 3.06 -10.73
C GLY A 153 -19.76 4.06 -10.45
N LYS A 154 -19.34 4.75 -11.51
CA LYS A 154 -18.25 5.73 -11.47
C LYS A 154 -18.63 6.98 -10.67
N SER A 155 -19.82 7.51 -10.90
CA SER A 155 -20.33 8.71 -10.21
C SER A 155 -20.40 8.50 -8.70
N GLY A 156 -20.97 7.38 -8.24
CA GLY A 156 -21.06 7.07 -6.81
C GLY A 156 -19.70 6.95 -6.12
N LEU A 157 -18.70 6.37 -6.79
CA LEU A 157 -17.33 6.31 -6.26
C LEU A 157 -16.71 7.71 -6.10
N ILE A 158 -16.96 8.63 -7.04
CA ILE A 158 -16.48 10.01 -6.97
C ILE A 158 -17.11 10.73 -5.77
N THR A 159 -18.43 10.62 -5.59
CA THR A 159 -19.14 11.25 -4.46
C THR A 159 -18.62 10.74 -3.11
N GLU A 160 -18.32 9.45 -2.98
CA GLU A 160 -17.74 8.88 -1.75
C GLU A 160 -16.32 9.43 -1.50
N ARG A 161 -15.51 9.60 -2.54
CA ARG A 161 -14.17 10.18 -2.43
C ARG A 161 -14.24 11.63 -1.93
N GLU A 162 -15.17 12.42 -2.49
CA GLU A 162 -15.43 13.80 -2.06
C GLU A 162 -15.92 13.86 -0.61
N LYS A 163 -16.86 12.99 -0.23
CA LYS A 163 -17.36 12.86 1.14
C LYS A 163 -16.22 12.59 2.14
N ARG A 164 -15.27 11.71 1.81
CA ARG A 164 -14.08 11.46 2.67
C ARG A 164 -13.10 12.62 2.68
N LYS A 165 -13.01 13.39 1.59
CA LYS A 165 -12.19 14.61 1.54
C LYS A 165 -12.78 15.70 2.45
N MET A 166 -14.09 15.92 2.36
CA MET A 166 -14.81 16.89 3.20
C MET A 166 -14.70 16.54 4.68
N LYS A 167 -14.89 15.27 5.06
CA LYS A 167 -14.73 14.85 6.46
C LYS A 167 -13.32 15.11 7.02
N ARG A 168 -12.27 14.90 6.23
CA ARG A 168 -10.89 15.21 6.65
C ARG A 168 -10.71 16.71 6.83
N TYR A 169 -11.21 17.49 5.88
CA TYR A 169 -11.16 18.95 5.95
C TYR A 169 -11.91 19.51 7.17
N GLU A 170 -13.08 18.98 7.50
CA GLU A 170 -13.84 19.35 8.70
C GLU A 170 -13.06 19.02 9.99
N GLN A 171 -12.41 17.86 10.04
CA GLN A 171 -11.57 17.46 11.17
C GLN A 171 -10.37 18.39 11.33
N GLU A 172 -9.69 18.73 10.23
CA GLU A 172 -8.57 19.67 10.20
C GLU A 172 -9.00 21.07 10.66
N LEU A 173 -10.15 21.58 10.18
CA LEU A 173 -10.71 22.85 10.62
C LEU A 173 -11.01 22.86 12.13
N LYS A 174 -11.54 21.75 12.66
CA LYS A 174 -11.82 21.61 14.08
C LYS A 174 -10.54 21.62 14.91
N GLU A 175 -9.51 20.91 14.46
CA GLU A 175 -8.20 20.87 15.12
C GLU A 175 -7.55 22.27 15.17
N VAL A 176 -7.51 22.97 14.04
CA VAL A 176 -6.98 24.35 13.95
C VAL A 176 -7.76 25.30 14.86
N LYS A 177 -9.10 25.15 14.96
CA LYS A 177 -9.94 25.97 15.84
C LYS A 177 -9.69 25.68 17.33
N CYS A 178 -9.42 24.42 17.69
CA CYS A 178 -9.08 24.03 19.06
C CYS A 178 -7.69 24.53 19.50
N LEU A 179 -6.71 24.59 18.59
CA LEU A 179 -5.36 25.08 18.88
C LEU A 179 -5.27 26.61 19.09
N ARG A 180 -6.28 27.35 18.62
CA ARG A 180 -6.37 28.82 18.75
C ARG A 180 -7.07 29.29 20.03
N ARG A 181 -7.52 28.38 20.90
CA ARG A 181 -8.12 28.67 22.20
C ARG A 181 -7.18 28.25 23.32
#